data_AF-A0A7X8WEG7-F1
#
_entry.id   AF-A0A7X8WEG7-F1
#
_cell.length_a   1.000
_cell.length_b   1.000
_cell.length_c   1.000
_cell.angle_alpha   90.00
_cell.angle_beta   90.00
_cell.angle_gamma   90.00
#
_symmetry.space_group_name_H-M   'P 1'
#
loop_
_entity.id
_entity.type
_entity.pdbx_description
1 polymer ?
#
loop_
_entity_poly.entity_id
_entity_poly.type
_entity_poly.pdbx_seq_one_letter_code
_entity_poly.pdbx_strand_id
1 'polypeptide(L)'
;MIYDTLDALARYDHLFELTEPVFETIRPEPFDGIFAAHSLWATVFLVREGEVLLCSTHARQPGTLVRDINGFVSLESSGITSTVRVDSRHFVFFSPYEPYALVAKREALVARLLVEVR
;
A
#
# COMPACT_ATOMS: atom_id res chain seq x y z
N MET A 1 9.75 -0.88 -0.56
CA MET A 1 8.86 -0.04 0.27
C MET A 1 9.59 1.25 0.57
N ILE A 2 8.93 2.38 0.33
CA ILE A 2 9.38 3.70 0.79
C ILE A 2 8.35 4.19 1.80
N TYR A 3 8.80 4.63 2.97
CA TYR A 3 7.97 5.29 3.98
C TYR A 3 8.64 6.62 4.32
N ASP A 4 7.93 7.73 4.10
CA ASP A 4 8.45 9.07 4.36
C ASP A 4 7.28 10.05 4.61
N THR A 5 7.63 11.28 4.95
CA THR A 5 6.73 12.41 5.13
C THR A 5 6.20 12.92 3.80
N LEU A 6 4.98 13.48 3.80
CA LEU A 6 4.39 14.11 2.62
C LEU A 6 5.19 15.33 2.13
N ASP A 7 5.84 16.06 3.03
CA ASP A 7 6.72 17.19 2.66
C ASP A 7 7.96 16.74 1.86
N ALA A 8 8.35 15.46 1.99
CA ALA A 8 9.45 14.88 1.22
C ALA A 8 9.00 14.31 -0.14
N LEU A 9 7.70 14.31 -0.46
CA LEU A 9 7.15 13.64 -1.64
C LEU A 9 7.79 14.10 -2.96
N ALA A 10 8.05 15.41 -3.10
CA ALA A 10 8.69 15.98 -4.28
C ALA A 10 10.09 15.41 -4.59
N ARG A 11 10.74 14.78 -3.59
CA ARG A 11 12.02 14.08 -3.81
C ARG A 11 11.85 12.82 -4.66
N TYR A 12 10.63 12.30 -4.78
CA TYR A 12 10.29 11.05 -5.45
C TYR A 12 9.62 11.25 -6.82
N ASP A 13 9.51 12.48 -7.33
CA ASP A 13 8.91 12.79 -8.65
C ASP A 13 9.61 12.07 -9.82
N HIS A 14 10.87 11.67 -9.62
CA HIS A 14 11.65 10.89 -10.57
C HIS A 14 11.26 9.40 -10.59
N LEU A 15 10.55 8.90 -9.58
CA LEU A 15 10.10 7.51 -9.47
C LEU A 15 8.64 7.34 -9.89
N PHE A 16 7.77 8.28 -9.51
CA PHE A 16 6.34 8.22 -9.79
C PHE A 16 5.73 9.62 -9.72
N GLU A 17 4.52 9.76 -10.25
CA GLU A 17 3.70 10.97 -10.11
C GLU A 17 2.36 10.60 -9.48
N LEU A 18 1.89 11.39 -8.51
CA LEU A 18 0.59 11.17 -7.89
C LEU A 18 -0.51 11.80 -8.74
N THR A 19 -1.59 11.05 -8.91
CA THR A 19 -2.87 11.59 -9.40
C THR A 19 -3.72 12.10 -8.25
N GLU A 20 -4.79 12.83 -8.57
CA GLU A 20 -5.77 13.29 -7.57
C GLU A 20 -6.29 12.11 -6.71
N PRO A 21 -6.10 12.14 -5.38
CA PRO A 21 -6.48 11.04 -4.51
C PRO A 21 -7.97 11.01 -4.19
N VAL A 22 -8.59 9.85 -4.44
CA VAL A 22 -9.93 9.52 -3.94
C VAL A 22 -9.79 8.81 -2.60
N PHE A 23 -10.38 9.39 -1.55
CA PHE A 23 -10.34 8.84 -0.20
C PHE A 23 -11.59 8.03 0.10
N GLU A 24 -11.38 6.86 0.69
CA GLU A 24 -12.42 5.94 1.12
C GLU A 24 -12.33 5.73 2.64
N THR A 25 -13.49 5.51 3.26
CA THR A 25 -13.57 5.19 4.69
C THR A 25 -13.21 3.73 4.90
N ILE A 26 -12.10 3.49 5.61
CA ILE A 26 -11.71 2.17 6.07
C ILE A 26 -12.16 1.97 7.51
N ARG A 27 -12.90 0.88 7.75
CA ARG A 27 -13.38 0.50 9.08
C ARG A 27 -12.39 -0.43 9.78
N PRO A 28 -12.44 -0.52 11.12
CA PRO A 28 -11.60 -1.44 11.86
C PRO A 28 -11.97 -2.89 11.54
N GLU A 29 -11.01 -3.63 11.00
CA GLU A 29 -11.15 -5.04 10.70
C GLU A 29 -9.89 -5.79 11.14
N PRO A 30 -10.03 -7.03 11.66
CA PRO A 30 -8.87 -7.86 11.98
C PRO A 30 -8.12 -8.22 10.69
N PHE A 31 -6.80 -8.38 10.81
CA PHE A 31 -6.01 -8.88 9.70
C PHE A 31 -6.44 -10.30 9.33
N ASP A 32 -6.75 -10.52 8.05
CA ASP A 32 -7.31 -11.76 7.51
C ASP A 32 -6.24 -12.76 7.02
N GLY A 33 -4.95 -12.39 7.08
CA GLY A 33 -3.85 -13.22 6.58
C GLY A 33 -3.55 -13.04 5.09
N ILE A 34 -4.24 -12.11 4.41
CA ILE A 34 -4.12 -11.90 2.97
C ILE A 34 -3.36 -10.60 2.71
N PHE A 35 -2.31 -10.70 1.91
CA PHE A 35 -1.61 -9.54 1.36
C PHE A 35 -2.04 -9.34 -0.09
N ALA A 36 -2.16 -8.08 -0.49
CA ALA A 36 -2.37 -7.69 -1.87
C ALA A 36 -1.09 -7.08 -2.44
N ALA A 37 -0.89 -7.22 -3.74
CA ALA A 37 0.09 -6.45 -4.51
C ALA A 37 -0.49 -6.16 -5.88
N HIS A 38 -0.09 -5.06 -6.50
CA HIS A 38 -0.39 -4.84 -7.91
C HIS A 38 0.79 -5.34 -8.77
N SER A 39 0.50 -6.01 -9.89
CA SER A 39 1.52 -6.69 -10.70
C SER A 39 2.30 -5.79 -11.65
N LEU A 40 1.73 -4.65 -12.05
CA LEU A 40 2.34 -3.71 -13.01
C LEU A 40 2.60 -2.31 -12.41
N TRP A 41 1.61 -1.76 -11.73
CA TRP A 41 1.66 -0.47 -11.05
C TRP A 41 2.18 -0.61 -9.62
N ALA A 42 2.81 0.45 -9.12
CA ALA A 42 3.11 0.60 -7.70
C ALA A 42 1.86 1.07 -6.95
N THR A 43 1.82 0.84 -5.65
CA THR A 43 0.73 1.31 -4.79
C THR A 43 1.24 2.35 -3.80
N VAL A 44 0.61 3.53 -3.77
CA VAL A 44 0.83 4.55 -2.76
C VAL A 44 -0.39 4.65 -1.84
N PHE A 45 -0.15 4.65 -0.53
CA PHE A 45 -1.18 4.91 0.45
C PHE A 45 -0.99 6.30 1.05
N LEU A 46 -2.10 7.05 1.08
CA LEU A 46 -2.21 8.34 1.75
C LEU A 46 -3.33 8.25 2.79
N VAL A 47 -3.16 8.93 3.92
CA VAL A 47 -4.20 9.04 4.96
C VAL A 47 -4.60 10.51 5.06
N ARG A 48 -5.90 10.79 5.11
CA ARG A 48 -6.41 12.14 5.36
C ARG A 48 -6.82 12.32 6.82
N GLU A 49 -7.51 11.31 7.36
CA GLU A 49 -8.01 11.30 8.73
C GLU A 49 -7.73 9.95 9.39
N GLY A 50 -7.39 9.97 10.67
CA GLY A 50 -7.05 8.76 11.43
C GLY A 50 -5.63 8.27 11.16
N GLU A 51 -5.45 6.96 11.33
CA GLU A 51 -4.16 6.29 11.21
C GLU A 51 -4.39 4.83 10.80
N VAL A 52 -3.53 4.31 9.92
CA VAL A 52 -3.53 2.89 9.54
C VAL A 52 -2.16 2.25 9.78
N LEU A 53 -2.19 0.94 10.02
CA LEU A 53 -1.01 0.09 10.03
C LEU A 53 -0.92 -0.61 8.68
N LEU A 54 0.16 -0.37 7.93
CA LEU A 54 0.47 -1.11 6.73
C LEU A 54 1.52 -2.16 7.04
N CYS A 55 1.17 -3.40 6.75
CA CYS A 55 1.98 -4.58 6.97
C CYS A 55 2.52 -5.06 5.62
N SER A 56 3.74 -5.57 5.58
CA SER A 56 4.27 -6.27 4.41
C SER A 56 4.82 -7.64 4.78
N THR A 57 5.03 -8.46 3.76
CA THR A 57 5.63 -9.79 3.87
C THR A 57 6.73 -9.97 2.81
N HIS A 58 7.40 -11.12 2.81
CA HIS A 58 8.40 -11.45 1.80
C HIS A 58 7.78 -11.43 0.40
N ALA A 59 8.40 -10.68 -0.52
CA ALA A 59 8.04 -10.71 -1.92
C ALA A 59 8.20 -12.14 -2.48
N ARG A 60 7.20 -12.60 -3.23
CA ARG A 60 7.27 -13.88 -3.95
C ARG A 60 7.67 -13.64 -5.39
N GLN A 61 8.25 -14.66 -6.03
CA GLN A 61 8.63 -14.58 -7.43
C GLN A 61 7.39 -14.30 -8.30
N PRO A 62 7.41 -13.27 -9.17
CA PRO A 62 6.26 -12.88 -9.99
C PRO A 62 5.59 -14.01 -10.79
N GLY A 63 6.37 -15.01 -11.22
CA GLY A 63 5.90 -16.13 -12.04
C GLY A 63 5.01 -17.16 -11.31
N THR A 64 4.95 -17.11 -9.98
CA THR A 64 4.13 -18.05 -9.17
C THR A 64 2.79 -17.46 -8.75
N LEU A 65 2.48 -16.24 -9.18
CA LEU A 65 1.38 -15.43 -8.66
C LEU A 65 0.28 -15.28 -9.71
N VAL A 66 -0.94 -15.71 -9.34
CA VAL A 66 -2.13 -15.54 -10.18
C VAL A 66 -2.62 -14.11 -10.03
N ARG A 67 -2.80 -13.43 -11.16
CA ARG A 67 -3.33 -12.06 -11.23
C ARG A 67 -4.82 -12.10 -11.49
N ASP A 68 -5.58 -11.19 -10.88
CA ASP A 68 -6.96 -10.95 -11.25
C ASP A 68 -7.08 -10.09 -12.51
N ILE A 69 -8.33 -9.84 -12.97
CA ILE A 69 -8.63 -9.00 -14.13
C ILE A 69 -8.11 -7.56 -13.99
N ASN A 70 -7.96 -7.07 -12.77
CA ASN A 70 -7.50 -5.71 -12.47
C ASN A 70 -5.98 -5.66 -12.25
N GLY A 71 -5.26 -6.76 -12.43
CA GLY A 71 -3.81 -6.83 -12.27
C GLY A 71 -3.35 -6.96 -10.82
N PHE A 72 -4.25 -7.15 -9.86
CA PHE A 72 -3.90 -7.44 -8.47
C PHE A 72 -3.54 -8.90 -8.28
N VAL A 73 -2.72 -9.16 -7.27
CA VAL A 73 -2.34 -10.47 -6.79
C VAL A 73 -2.67 -10.55 -5.31
N SER A 74 -3.30 -11.63 -4.90
CA SER A 74 -3.51 -11.98 -3.49
C SER A 74 -2.50 -13.04 -3.05
N LEU A 75 -1.91 -12.85 -1.88
CA LEU A 75 -0.95 -13.75 -1.27
C LEU A 75 -1.40 -14.10 0.13
N GLU A 76 -1.74 -15.36 0.34
CA GLU A 76 -1.87 -15.91 1.68
C GLU A 76 -0.48 -16.09 2.28
N SER A 77 -0.22 -15.42 3.41
CA SER A 77 1.05 -15.52 4.13
C SER A 77 0.80 -15.42 5.62
N SER A 78 1.42 -16.33 6.38
CA SER A 78 1.32 -16.36 7.84
C SER A 78 2.31 -15.42 8.55
N GLY A 79 3.20 -14.74 7.81
CA GLY A 79 4.28 -13.94 8.39
C GLY A 79 4.26 -12.48 7.94
N ILE A 80 4.02 -11.57 8.87
CA ILE A 80 4.32 -10.13 8.68
C ILE A 80 5.82 -9.93 8.92
N THR A 81 6.52 -9.36 7.94
CA THR A 81 7.97 -9.10 8.03
C THR A 81 8.28 -7.69 8.47
N SER A 82 7.40 -6.74 8.15
CA SER A 82 7.54 -5.35 8.58
C SER A 82 6.18 -4.68 8.69
N THR A 83 6.12 -3.66 9.54
CA THR A 83 4.94 -2.83 9.74
C THR A 83 5.35 -1.36 9.75
N VAL A 84 4.51 -0.51 9.18
CA VAL A 84 4.64 0.94 9.23
C VAL A 84 3.29 1.55 9.58
N ARG A 85 3.34 2.62 10.35
CA ARG A 85 2.17 3.39 10.75
C ARG A 85 2.08 4.61 9.87
N VAL A 86 0.95 4.80 9.20
CA VAL A 86 0.74 5.93 8.29
C VAL A 86 -0.39 6.80 8.85
N ASP A 87 -0.06 8.06 9.11
CA ASP A 87 -1.00 9.12 9.50
C ASP A 87 -1.05 10.18 8.38
N SER A 88 -1.76 11.29 8.62
CA SER A 88 -1.94 12.36 7.64
C SER A 88 -0.68 13.16 7.27
N ARG A 89 0.47 12.83 7.86
CA ARG A 89 1.76 13.47 7.54
C ARG A 89 2.69 12.57 6.74
N HIS A 90 2.32 11.32 6.52
CA HIS A 90 3.18 10.32 5.89
C HIS A 90 2.49 9.70 4.67
N PHE A 91 3.33 9.11 3.81
CA PHE A 91 2.89 8.18 2.78
C PHE A 91 3.71 6.90 2.88
N VAL A 92 3.19 5.85 2.26
CA VAL A 92 4.00 4.68 1.94
C VAL A 92 3.79 4.28 0.49
N PHE A 93 4.88 3.88 -0.15
CA PHE A 93 4.93 3.37 -1.51
C PHE A 93 5.38 1.91 -1.48
N PHE A 94 4.67 1.08 -2.22
CA PHE A 94 4.97 -0.32 -2.48
C PHE A 94 5.24 -0.50 -3.98
N SER A 95 6.40 -1.04 -4.33
CA SER A 95 6.71 -1.35 -5.73
C SER A 95 5.74 -2.39 -6.31
N PRO A 96 5.65 -2.55 -7.65
CA PRO A 96 4.94 -3.68 -8.23
C PRO A 96 5.42 -4.99 -7.60
N TYR A 97 4.48 -5.89 -7.33
CA TYR A 97 4.70 -7.17 -6.62
C TYR A 97 5.14 -7.07 -5.16
N GLU A 98 5.26 -5.88 -4.59
CA GLU A 98 5.55 -5.73 -3.18
C GLU A 98 4.27 -5.92 -2.34
N PRO A 99 4.17 -6.99 -1.53
CA PRO A 99 2.92 -7.31 -0.85
C PRO A 99 2.66 -6.37 0.32
N TYR A 100 1.41 -5.92 0.44
CA TYR A 100 0.93 -5.11 1.55
C TYR A 100 -0.41 -5.61 2.08
N ALA A 101 -0.68 -5.34 3.35
CA ALA A 101 -2.00 -5.47 3.96
C ALA A 101 -2.27 -4.23 4.81
N LEU A 102 -3.49 -3.70 4.75
CA LEU A 102 -3.90 -2.51 5.48
C LEU A 102 -4.76 -2.92 6.68
N VAL A 103 -4.39 -2.45 7.86
CA VAL A 103 -5.13 -2.70 9.11
C VAL A 103 -5.45 -1.37 9.77
N ALA A 104 -6.73 -1.09 9.98
CA ALA A 104 -7.19 0.08 10.70
C ALA A 104 -7.61 -0.32 12.12
N LYS A 105 -7.13 0.38 13.16
CA LYS A 105 -7.59 0.17 14.55
C LYS A 105 -8.86 0.96 14.89
N ARG A 106 -9.08 2.03 14.15
CA ARG A 106 -10.23 2.95 14.20
C ARG A 106 -10.57 3.34 12.77
N GLU A 107 -11.72 3.96 12.58
CA GLU A 107 -12.09 4.51 11.27
C GLU A 107 -11.00 5.47 10.76
N ALA A 108 -10.65 5.35 9.49
CA ALA A 108 -9.66 6.20 8.81
C ALA A 108 -10.10 6.52 7.38
N LEU A 109 -9.74 7.71 6.89
CA LEU A 109 -9.91 8.07 5.48
C LEU A 109 -8.60 7.83 4.74
N VAL A 110 -8.59 6.88 3.81
CA VAL A 110 -7.40 6.41 3.12
C VAL A 110 -7.59 6.49 1.61
N ALA A 111 -6.59 6.96 0.89
CA ALA A 111 -6.50 6.82 -0.56
C ALA A 111 -5.46 5.75 -0.91
N ARG A 112 -5.83 4.85 -1.83
CA ARG A 112 -4.93 3.86 -2.43
C ARG A 112 -4.74 4.21 -3.90
N LEU A 113 -3.60 4.79 -4.22
CA LEU A 113 -3.23 5.22 -5.56
C LEU A 113 -2.43 4.12 -6.25
N LEU A 114 -2.80 3.79 -7.49
CA LEU A 114 -1.94 3.03 -8.39
C LEU A 114 -1.15 4.03 -9.22
N VAL A 115 0.18 3.95 -9.16
CA VAL A 115 1.07 4.87 -9.88
C VAL A 115 2.02 4.10 -10.79
N GLU A 116 2.27 4.66 -11.98
CA GLU A 116 3.26 4.13 -12.89
C GLU A 116 4.66 4.45 -12.35
N VAL A 117 5.53 3.44 -12.38
CA VAL A 117 6.94 3.60 -11.99
C VAL A 117 7.74 3.99 -13.22
N ARG A 118 8.51 5.09 -13.11
CA ARG A 118 9.33 5.67 -14.18
C ARG A 118 10.69 4.98 -14.34
#